data_AF-A0A969WWD4-F1
#
_entry.id   AF-A0A969WWD4-F1
#
_cell.length_a   1.000
_cell.length_b   1.000
_cell.length_c   1.000
_cell.angle_alpha   90.00
_cell.angle_beta   90.00
_cell.angle_gamma   90.00
#
_symmetry.space_group_name_H-M   'P 1'
#
loop_
_entity.id
_entity.type
_entity.pdbx_description
1 polymer ?
#
loop_
_entity_poly.entity_id
_entity_poly.type
_entity_poly.pdbx_seq_one_letter_code
_entity_poly.pdbx_strand_id
1 'polypeptide(L)'
;FIHLDMVFTLLDTNTAMVYKPLILENTPYKTVHIEVENGEVSNKSTATNILTALKSLGIDIKPITCGGNADDWDQEREQWHSGANFLAIAPGKVMSYARNVHTLNELNNNGYDIVTAWDVINDKYDVAAAKKCVITIDGSELPRGGGGARCMSMPLRRTDV
;
A
#
# COMPACT_ATOMS: atom_id res chain seq x y z
N PHE A 1 14.22 -1.97 -6.49
CA PHE A 1 12.85 -1.40 -6.56
C PHE A 1 12.85 -0.25 -7.55
N ILE A 2 11.81 -0.13 -8.38
CA ILE A 2 11.76 0.87 -9.46
C ILE A 2 11.07 2.16 -8.96
N HIS A 3 10.02 2.03 -8.14
CA HIS A 3 9.21 3.14 -7.63
C HIS A 3 8.82 2.95 -6.15
N LEU A 4 8.49 4.03 -5.45
CA LEU A 4 8.09 4.01 -4.03
C LEU A 4 6.79 3.22 -3.78
N ASP A 5 5.85 3.29 -4.71
CA ASP A 5 4.56 2.57 -4.63
C ASP A 5 4.71 1.04 -4.75
N MET A 6 5.89 0.54 -5.08
CA MET A 6 6.22 -0.90 -5.07
C MET A 6 6.64 -1.41 -3.69
N VAL A 7 6.75 -0.52 -2.71
CA VAL A 7 7.25 -0.82 -1.35
C VAL A 7 6.51 -0.06 -0.24
N PHE A 8 5.78 1.01 -0.56
CA PHE A 8 4.99 1.79 0.38
C PHE A 8 3.76 2.39 -0.31
N THR A 9 2.55 2.04 0.18
CA THR A 9 1.29 2.55 -0.38
C THR A 9 0.27 2.84 0.72
N LEU A 10 -0.29 4.05 0.74
CA LEU A 10 -1.43 4.38 1.62
C LEU A 10 -2.69 3.62 1.16
N LEU A 11 -3.32 2.91 2.10
CA LEU A 11 -4.55 2.15 1.89
C LEU A 11 -5.78 2.86 2.47
N ASP A 12 -5.56 3.65 3.52
CA ASP A 12 -6.54 4.38 4.30
C ASP A 12 -5.90 5.68 4.83
N THR A 13 -6.65 6.51 5.54
CA THR A 13 -6.14 7.76 6.13
C THR A 13 -5.03 7.55 7.16
N ASN A 14 -4.99 6.38 7.79
CA ASN A 14 -4.03 6.04 8.84
C ASN A 14 -3.36 4.67 8.64
N THR A 15 -3.48 4.06 7.46
CA THR A 15 -2.98 2.70 7.21
C THR A 15 -2.20 2.65 5.91
N ALA A 16 -1.04 2.02 5.91
CA ALA A 16 -0.22 1.79 4.73
C ALA A 16 0.17 0.32 4.57
N MET A 17 0.22 -0.16 3.34
CA MET A 17 0.95 -1.37 2.99
C MET A 17 2.44 -1.05 2.90
N VAL A 18 3.28 -1.86 3.53
CA VAL A 18 4.74 -1.68 3.54
C VAL A 18 5.45 -2.98 3.19
N TYR A 19 6.48 -2.88 2.37
CA TYR A 19 7.49 -3.92 2.27
C TYR A 19 8.52 -3.70 3.40
N LYS A 20 8.33 -4.45 4.49
CA LYS A 20 9.06 -4.30 5.75
C LYS A 20 10.58 -4.29 5.59
N PRO A 21 11.23 -5.18 4.80
CA PRO A 21 12.69 -5.24 4.69
C PRO A 21 13.31 -3.93 4.18
N LEU A 22 12.55 -3.15 3.40
CA LEU A 22 13.02 -1.84 2.92
C LEU A 22 12.60 -0.68 3.82
N ILE A 23 11.34 -0.69 4.28
CA ILE A 23 10.71 0.48 4.92
C ILE A 23 10.98 0.53 6.43
N LEU A 24 11.02 -0.61 7.10
CA LEU A 24 11.08 -0.67 8.56
C LEU A 24 12.43 -1.10 9.09
N GLU A 25 13.17 -1.88 8.31
CA GLU A 25 14.48 -2.38 8.71
C GLU A 25 15.60 -1.40 8.38
N ASN A 26 16.77 -1.66 8.94
CA ASN A 26 17.92 -0.78 8.75
C ASN A 26 18.50 -0.98 7.35
N THR A 27 18.29 -0.01 6.47
CA THR A 27 18.76 -0.04 5.09
C THR A 27 19.72 1.11 4.79
N PRO A 28 20.55 1.03 3.74
CA PRO A 28 21.39 2.17 3.34
C PRO A 28 20.58 3.36 2.80
N TYR A 29 19.27 3.20 2.59
CA TYR A 29 18.41 4.25 2.05
C TYR A 29 18.03 5.25 3.15
N LYS A 30 18.25 6.55 2.87
CA LYS A 30 17.96 7.62 3.81
C LYS A 30 16.56 8.17 3.60
N THR A 31 15.81 8.31 4.68
CA THR A 31 14.62 9.18 4.68
C THR A 31 15.04 10.59 5.08
N VAL A 32 14.69 11.57 4.26
CA VAL A 32 15.00 12.99 4.51
C VAL A 32 13.69 13.77 4.59
N HIS A 33 13.50 14.50 5.68
CA HIS A 33 12.45 15.49 5.82
C HIS A 33 12.99 16.85 5.39
N ILE A 34 12.29 17.49 4.45
CA ILE A 34 12.66 18.80 3.88
C ILE A 34 11.47 19.74 4.08
N GLU A 35 11.70 20.83 4.80
CA GLU A 35 10.72 21.91 4.94
C GLU A 35 11.09 23.02 3.95
N VAL A 36 10.08 23.55 3.26
CA VAL A 36 10.25 24.59 2.23
C VAL A 36 9.36 25.77 2.61
N GLU A 37 9.98 26.93 2.77
CA GLU A 37 9.31 28.19 3.06
C GLU A 37 9.70 29.21 2.00
N ASN A 38 8.73 29.91 1.42
CA ASN A 38 8.96 30.92 0.36
C ASN A 38 9.80 30.42 -0.83
N GLY A 39 9.76 29.12 -1.13
CA GLY A 39 10.52 28.51 -2.23
C GLY A 39 11.97 28.13 -1.89
N GLU A 40 12.41 28.34 -0.64
CA GLU A 40 13.73 27.97 -0.15
C GLU A 40 13.64 26.86 0.90
N VAL A 41 14.68 26.03 0.99
CA VAL A 41 14.77 24.99 2.02
C VAL A 41 15.09 25.65 3.36
N SER A 42 14.12 25.65 4.28
CA SER A 42 14.27 26.20 5.63
C SER A 42 14.88 25.19 6.60
N ASN A 43 14.59 23.90 6.41
CA ASN A 43 15.06 22.82 7.27
C ASN A 43 15.30 21.53 6.47
N LYS A 44 16.30 20.77 6.90
CA LYS A 44 16.62 19.44 6.37
C LYS A 44 17.06 18.54 7.51
N SER A 45 16.29 17.50 7.78
CA SER A 45 16.60 16.51 8.80
C SER A 45 16.49 15.09 8.26
N THR A 46 17.21 14.15 8.89
CA THR A 46 17.11 12.73 8.58
C THR A 46 16.11 12.07 9.51
N ALA A 47 15.25 11.22 8.97
CA ALA A 47 14.36 10.36 9.75
C ALA A 47 14.79 8.89 9.61
N THR A 48 14.47 8.07 10.61
CA THR A 48 14.78 6.64 10.60
C THR A 48 14.12 5.94 9.41
N ASN A 49 12.86 6.26 9.15
CA ASN A 49 12.09 5.80 8.00
C ASN A 49 10.91 6.73 7.70
N ILE A 50 10.21 6.47 6.61
CA ILE A 50 9.05 7.27 6.17
C ILE A 50 7.95 7.34 7.24
N LEU A 51 7.72 6.28 8.02
CA LEU A 51 6.70 6.30 9.08
C LEU A 51 7.08 7.27 10.20
N THR A 52 8.35 7.27 10.63
CA THR A 52 8.82 8.23 11.64
C THR A 52 8.76 9.68 11.16
N ALA A 53 9.06 9.92 9.88
CA ALA A 53 8.92 11.24 9.27
C ALA A 53 7.45 11.70 9.26
N LEU A 54 6.54 10.86 8.77
CA LEU A 54 5.10 11.15 8.77
C LEU A 54 4.56 11.40 10.17
N LYS A 55 5.00 10.62 11.16
CA LYS A 55 4.60 10.80 12.56
C LYS A 55 5.03 12.15 13.13
N SER A 56 6.22 12.65 12.79
CA SER A 56 6.67 13.99 13.19
C SER A 56 5.80 15.12 12.60
N LEU A 57 5.12 14.85 11.48
CA LEU A 57 4.15 15.75 10.84
C LEU A 57 2.72 15.57 11.37
N GLY A 58 2.54 14.77 12.43
CA GLY A 58 1.22 14.48 13.00
C GLY A 58 0.42 13.42 12.24
N ILE A 59 1.04 12.72 11.28
CA ILE A 59 0.39 11.67 10.48
C ILE A 59 0.82 10.30 11.03
N ASP A 60 0.01 9.73 11.92
CA ASP A 60 0.28 8.42 12.50
C ASP A 60 -0.23 7.30 11.58
N ILE A 61 0.70 6.65 10.87
CA ILE A 61 0.41 5.57 9.92
C ILE A 61 0.69 4.21 10.57
N LYS A 62 -0.33 3.37 10.61
CA LYS A 62 -0.22 1.95 10.95
C LYS A 62 0.25 1.15 9.73
N PRO A 63 1.41 0.48 9.78
CA PRO A 63 1.85 -0.40 8.70
C PRO A 63 1.14 -1.76 8.72
N ILE A 64 0.90 -2.30 7.52
CA ILE A 64 0.54 -3.69 7.26
C ILE A 64 1.63 -4.27 6.35
N THR A 65 2.12 -5.47 6.67
CA THR A 65 3.31 -6.05 5.99
C THR A 65 2.92 -6.81 4.71
N CYS A 66 3.52 -6.43 3.58
CA CYS A 66 3.44 -7.15 2.32
C CYS A 66 4.09 -8.53 2.46
N GLY A 67 3.36 -9.60 2.14
CA GLY A 67 3.77 -11.00 2.34
C GLY A 67 3.61 -11.51 3.77
N GLY A 68 3.04 -10.72 4.67
CA GLY A 68 2.84 -11.10 6.08
C GLY A 68 4.13 -11.04 6.92
N ASN A 69 4.07 -11.58 8.13
CA ASN A 69 5.15 -11.48 9.12
C ASN A 69 5.86 -12.83 9.40
N ALA A 70 5.48 -13.90 8.71
CA ALA A 70 5.90 -15.26 9.03
C ALA A 70 7.24 -15.66 8.37
N ASP A 71 7.47 -15.24 7.12
CA ASP A 71 8.63 -15.65 6.33
C ASP A 71 9.10 -14.50 5.42
N ASP A 72 10.39 -14.25 5.37
CA ASP A 72 11.00 -13.24 4.48
C ASP A 72 10.92 -13.66 3.01
N TRP A 73 10.93 -14.96 2.71
CA TRP A 73 10.74 -15.45 1.34
C TRP A 73 9.35 -15.12 0.79
N ASP A 74 8.31 -15.17 1.63
CA ASP A 74 6.96 -14.76 1.25
C ASP A 74 6.89 -13.26 1.00
N GLN A 75 7.55 -12.46 1.83
CA GLN A 75 7.66 -11.00 1.64
C GLN A 75 8.35 -10.67 0.31
N GLU A 76 9.49 -11.27 0.01
CA GLU A 76 10.20 -11.07 -1.27
C GLU A 76 9.35 -11.50 -2.46
N ARG A 77 8.75 -12.70 -2.40
CA ARG A 77 7.94 -13.26 -3.49
C ARG A 77 6.71 -12.41 -3.78
N GLU A 78 5.98 -11.99 -2.75
CA GLU A 78 4.77 -11.19 -2.97
C GLU A 78 5.10 -9.74 -3.31
N GLN A 79 6.17 -9.17 -2.76
CA GLN A 79 6.68 -7.87 -3.19
C GLN A 79 6.99 -7.89 -4.70
N TRP A 80 7.68 -8.93 -5.18
CA TRP A 80 8.00 -9.12 -6.60
C TRP A 80 6.72 -9.15 -7.47
N HIS A 81 5.66 -9.78 -6.97
CA HIS A 81 4.34 -9.81 -7.61
C HIS A 81 3.47 -8.59 -7.30
N SER A 82 4.09 -7.45 -6.98
CA SER A 82 3.42 -6.17 -6.73
C SER A 82 2.49 -6.18 -5.51
N GLY A 83 2.81 -6.99 -4.50
CA GLY A 83 2.05 -7.14 -3.26
C GLY A 83 1.98 -5.88 -2.40
N ALA A 84 2.82 -4.87 -2.64
CA ALA A 84 2.70 -3.56 -1.96
C ALA A 84 2.00 -2.49 -2.80
N ASN A 85 1.59 -2.79 -4.04
CA ASN A 85 1.13 -1.82 -5.02
C ASN A 85 -0.40 -1.83 -5.17
N PHE A 86 -1.08 -1.09 -4.28
CA PHE A 86 -2.54 -1.03 -4.20
C PHE A 86 -3.10 0.25 -4.83
N LEU A 87 -4.27 0.13 -5.46
CA LEU A 87 -5.08 1.29 -5.81
C LEU A 87 -6.15 1.51 -4.73
N ALA A 88 -6.04 2.58 -3.96
CA ALA A 88 -7.14 3.03 -3.09
C ALA A 88 -8.21 3.76 -3.92
N ILE A 89 -9.43 3.24 -3.92
CA ILE A 89 -10.59 3.89 -4.57
C ILE A 89 -11.37 4.78 -3.61
N ALA A 90 -11.28 4.50 -2.31
CA ALA A 90 -11.71 5.37 -1.21
C ALA A 90 -10.90 4.99 0.05
N PRO A 91 -10.95 5.77 1.15
CA PRO A 91 -10.31 5.39 2.42
C PRO A 91 -10.74 3.98 2.87
N GLY A 92 -9.77 3.08 3.03
CA GLY A 92 -10.01 1.68 3.44
C GLY A 92 -10.55 0.77 2.34
N LYS A 93 -10.81 1.27 1.13
CA LYS A 93 -11.34 0.50 -0.01
C LYS A 93 -10.29 0.47 -1.10
N VAL A 94 -9.68 -0.70 -1.30
CA VAL A 94 -8.49 -0.84 -2.14
C VAL A 94 -8.62 -1.97 -3.15
N MET A 95 -7.79 -1.95 -4.19
CA MET A 95 -7.71 -3.00 -5.21
C MET A 95 -6.29 -3.58 -5.27
N SER A 96 -6.19 -4.90 -5.47
CA SER A 96 -4.92 -5.63 -5.65
C SER A 96 -5.14 -6.96 -6.38
N TYR A 97 -4.06 -7.69 -6.66
CA TYR A 97 -4.15 -9.02 -7.26
C TYR A 97 -4.50 -10.10 -6.24
N ALA A 98 -5.32 -11.06 -6.66
CA ALA A 98 -5.72 -12.23 -5.86
C ALA A 98 -4.54 -13.17 -5.50
N ARG A 99 -3.43 -13.09 -6.25
CA ARG A 99 -2.26 -14.01 -6.11
C ARG A 99 -1.41 -13.77 -4.86
N ASN A 100 -1.53 -12.60 -4.23
CA ASN A 100 -0.70 -12.20 -3.09
C ASN A 100 -1.38 -12.66 -1.78
N VAL A 101 -1.53 -13.97 -1.63
CA VAL A 101 -2.35 -14.62 -0.59
C VAL A 101 -1.91 -14.22 0.82
N HIS A 102 -0.61 -14.11 1.09
CA HIS A 102 -0.09 -13.79 2.41
C HIS A 102 -0.36 -12.32 2.77
N THR A 103 -0.21 -11.41 1.79
CA THR A 103 -0.60 -10.00 1.93
C THR A 103 -2.11 -9.86 2.18
N LEU A 104 -2.93 -10.60 1.44
CA LEU A 104 -4.39 -10.57 1.60
C LEU A 104 -4.81 -11.12 2.98
N ASN A 105 -4.16 -12.19 3.45
CA ASN A 105 -4.37 -12.72 4.79
C ASN A 105 -4.01 -11.70 5.87
N GLU A 106 -2.90 -10.98 5.72
CA GLU A 106 -2.50 -9.92 6.65
C GLU A 106 -3.49 -8.74 6.63
N LEU A 107 -4.02 -8.38 5.47
CA LEU A 107 -5.11 -7.39 5.37
C LEU A 107 -6.40 -7.86 6.05
N ASN A 108 -6.77 -9.12 5.86
CA ASN A 108 -7.93 -9.73 6.52
C ASN A 108 -7.78 -9.71 8.05
N ASN A 109 -6.60 -10.06 8.57
CA ASN A 109 -6.27 -9.96 9.99
C ASN A 109 -6.36 -8.52 10.54
N ASN A 110 -6.25 -7.52 9.65
CA ASN A 110 -6.38 -6.10 9.97
C ASN A 110 -7.77 -5.52 9.62
N GLY A 111 -8.76 -6.39 9.43
CA GLY A 111 -10.19 -6.04 9.31
C GLY A 111 -10.62 -5.58 7.92
N TYR A 112 -9.88 -5.92 6.87
CA TYR A 112 -10.33 -5.76 5.50
C TYR A 112 -11.09 -7.00 5.03
N ASP A 113 -12.30 -6.82 4.50
CA ASP A 113 -12.99 -7.88 3.78
C ASP A 113 -12.27 -8.16 2.45
N ILE A 114 -11.96 -9.43 2.17
CA ILE A 114 -11.33 -9.83 0.91
C ILE A 114 -12.40 -10.33 -0.04
N VAL A 115 -12.63 -9.59 -1.13
CA VAL A 115 -13.71 -9.88 -2.09
C VAL A 115 -13.16 -9.94 -3.50
N THR A 116 -13.78 -10.74 -4.36
CA THR A 116 -13.38 -10.77 -5.76
C THR A 116 -14.02 -9.64 -6.54
N ALA A 117 -13.37 -9.18 -7.62
CA ALA A 117 -13.98 -8.25 -8.55
C ALA A 117 -15.31 -8.81 -9.11
N TRP A 118 -15.41 -10.14 -9.27
CA TRP A 118 -16.63 -10.81 -9.70
C TRP A 118 -17.76 -10.73 -8.68
N ASP A 119 -17.49 -10.77 -7.38
CA ASP A 119 -18.52 -10.60 -6.36
C ASP A 119 -19.11 -9.17 -6.39
N VAL A 120 -18.27 -8.17 -6.66
CA VAL A 120 -18.71 -6.79 -6.84
C VAL A 120 -19.52 -6.62 -8.13
N ILE A 121 -19.04 -7.16 -9.25
CA ILE A 121 -19.72 -7.06 -10.56
C ILE A 121 -21.08 -7.75 -10.56
N ASN A 122 -21.23 -8.85 -9.80
CA ASN A 122 -22.47 -9.61 -9.71
C ASN A 122 -23.36 -9.19 -8.53
N ASP A 123 -23.15 -7.99 -7.98
CA ASP A 123 -23.93 -7.41 -6.87
C ASP A 123 -24.01 -8.31 -5.61
N LYS A 124 -23.00 -9.17 -5.39
CA LYS A 124 -22.91 -10.02 -4.19
C LYS A 124 -22.24 -9.29 -3.02
N TYR A 125 -21.61 -8.14 -3.28
CA TYR A 125 -20.91 -7.36 -2.28
C TYR A 125 -21.07 -5.86 -2.51
N ASP A 126 -21.56 -5.14 -1.50
CA ASP A 126 -21.71 -3.69 -1.54
C ASP A 126 -20.43 -2.99 -1.05
N VAL A 127 -19.61 -2.54 -2.00
CA VAL A 127 -18.38 -1.79 -1.72
C VAL A 127 -18.67 -0.45 -1.05
N ALA A 128 -19.81 0.19 -1.31
CA ALA A 128 -20.13 1.50 -0.73
C ALA A 128 -20.46 1.37 0.77
N ALA A 129 -21.17 0.32 1.16
CA ALA A 129 -21.48 0.03 2.56
C ALA A 129 -20.28 -0.51 3.37
N ALA A 130 -19.28 -1.11 2.70
CA ALA A 130 -18.11 -1.67 3.36
C ALA A 130 -17.29 -0.60 4.10
N LYS A 131 -16.80 -0.92 5.30
CA LYS A 131 -15.85 -0.05 6.00
C LYS A 131 -14.44 -0.18 5.40
N LYS A 132 -13.95 -1.42 5.30
CA LYS A 132 -12.66 -1.75 4.73
C LYS A 132 -12.77 -2.98 3.85
N CYS A 133 -12.28 -2.91 2.62
CA CYS A 133 -12.28 -4.07 1.72
C CYS A 133 -11.14 -4.01 0.71
N VAL A 134 -10.71 -5.19 0.30
CA VAL A 134 -9.80 -5.40 -0.83
C VAL A 134 -10.59 -6.06 -1.95
N ILE A 135 -10.72 -5.37 -3.07
CA ILE A 135 -11.26 -5.94 -4.30
C ILE A 135 -10.10 -6.60 -5.05
N THR A 136 -10.17 -7.91 -5.17
CA THR A 136 -9.13 -8.71 -5.82
C THR A 136 -9.43 -8.91 -7.29
N ILE A 137 -8.42 -8.63 -8.12
CA ILE A 137 -8.44 -8.92 -9.56
C ILE A 137 -7.54 -10.13 -9.84
N ASP A 138 -7.91 -10.94 -10.84
CA ASP A 138 -7.11 -12.08 -11.24
C ASP A 138 -5.73 -11.63 -11.74
N GLY A 139 -4.68 -12.30 -11.27
CA GLY A 139 -3.28 -11.85 -11.40
C GLY A 139 -2.39 -12.77 -12.25
N SER A 140 -2.93 -13.47 -13.25
CA SER A 140 -2.15 -14.45 -14.02
C SER A 140 -1.20 -13.81 -15.04
N GLU A 141 -1.68 -12.79 -15.77
CA GLU A 141 -0.95 -12.19 -16.90
C GLU A 141 -0.46 -10.77 -16.61
N LEU A 142 -1.32 -9.89 -16.08
CA LEU A 142 -0.97 -8.49 -15.80
C LEU A 142 0.27 -8.31 -14.91
N PRO A 143 0.47 -9.10 -13.82
CA PRO A 143 1.65 -8.95 -12.97
C PRO A 143 2.97 -9.29 -13.68
N ARG A 144 2.94 -9.96 -14.84
CA ARG A 144 4.16 -10.24 -15.62
C ARG A 144 4.83 -8.96 -16.11
N GLY A 145 4.08 -7.86 -16.22
CA GLY A 145 4.63 -6.52 -16.48
C GLY A 145 5.32 -5.88 -15.28
N GLY A 146 5.33 -6.53 -14.11
CA GLY A 146 6.00 -6.03 -12.90
C GLY A 146 5.27 -4.89 -12.18
N GLY A 147 3.96 -4.74 -12.38
CA GLY A 147 3.15 -3.67 -11.79
C GLY A 147 1.82 -4.15 -11.21
N GLY A 148 1.39 -3.47 -10.14
CA GLY A 148 0.12 -3.71 -9.44
C GLY A 148 -1.05 -2.90 -9.98
N ALA A 149 -2.16 -2.93 -9.23
CA ALA A 149 -3.37 -2.18 -9.58
C ALA A 149 -3.09 -0.67 -9.68
N ARG A 150 -2.18 -0.13 -8.85
CA ARG A 150 -1.79 1.29 -8.89
C ARG A 150 -1.04 1.62 -10.18
N CYS A 151 -0.06 0.80 -10.57
CA CYS A 151 0.75 1.03 -11.78
C CYS A 151 -0.09 1.10 -13.07
N MET A 152 -1.26 0.46 -13.09
CA MET A 152 -2.18 0.47 -14.24
C MET A 152 -3.20 1.62 -14.19
N SER A 153 -3.06 2.54 -13.24
CA SER A 153 -4.06 3.57 -12.97
C SER A 153 -3.45 4.97 -12.81
N MET A 154 -4.17 5.98 -13.26
CA MET A 154 -3.82 7.39 -13.06
C MET A 154 -5.09 8.16 -12.65
N PRO A 155 -5.37 8.32 -11.34
CA PRO A 155 -6.55 9.03 -10.88
C PRO A 155 -6.56 10.48 -11.37
N LEU A 156 -7.58 10.86 -12.16
CA LEU A 156 -7.73 12.22 -12.68
C LEU A 156 -8.42 13.17 -11.69
N ARG A 157 -9.29 12.62 -10.82
CA ARG A 157 -10.03 13.36 -9.82
C ARG A 157 -10.33 12.46 -8.62
N ARG A 158 -10.24 13.02 -7.42
CA ARG A 158 -10.68 12.42 -6.15
C ARG A 158 -11.52 13.45 -5.40
N THR A 159 -12.47 12.99 -4.60
CA THR A 159 -13.19 13.86 -3.65
C THR A 159 -12.28 14.16 -2.47
N ASP A 160 -12.49 15.31 -1.82
CA ASP A 160 -11.81 15.64 -0.57
C ASP A 160 -12.14 14.59 0.51
N VAL A 161 -11.16 14.32 1.37
CA VAL A 161 -11.20 13.32 2.44
C VAL A 161 -11.21 14.01 3.78
#